data_AF-A0A421J787-F1
#
_entry.id   AF-A0A421J787-F1
#
_cell.length_a   1.000
_cell.length_b   1.000
_cell.length_c   1.000
_cell.angle_alpha   90.00
_cell.angle_beta   90.00
_cell.angle_gamma   90.00
#
_symmetry.space_group_name_H-M   'P 1'
#
loop_
_entity.id
_entity.type
_entity.pdbx_description
1 polymer ?
#
loop_
_entity_poly.entity_id
_entity_poly.type
_entity_poly.pdbx_seq_one_letter_code
_entity_poly.pdbx_strand_id
1 'polypeptide(L)'
;MFSIDSLFLSKLGPFSDMAHSTYETKKNIWSCHFRSEYPSQKLTQNSAQNSQKTPKLPKPQKKEILQAEKVSGVGLEKIPPKSRFFIIKSFTEKDVVSSVDHGVWTSTELGNKRLDKAYRASSKDGGKVYLFFSVNGSGRFCGIAEMTAAVDFKSKLNIWNETSRWSGIFPIRWVSKECLPNRHFVSLKNPLNENKPITYSRDTQEVPLNVAFKFIAIYTKCDVGYIKRKK
;
A
#
# COMPACT_ATOMS: atom_id res chain seq x y z
N MET A 1 29.86 -31.92 60.74
CA MET A 1 31.01 -32.85 60.69
C MET A 1 31.26 -33.15 59.22
N PHE A 2 32.30 -32.51 58.65
CA PHE A 2 32.97 -32.66 57.31
C PHE A 2 32.05 -32.66 56.06
N SER A 3 32.04 -31.66 55.15
CA SER A 3 33.06 -31.04 54.27
C SER A 3 33.81 -32.02 53.35
N ILE A 4 33.53 -31.93 52.03
CA ILE A 4 34.50 -32.11 50.93
C ILE A 4 34.10 -31.24 49.73
N ASP A 5 35.11 -30.60 49.13
CA ASP A 5 35.06 -29.64 48.02
C ASP A 5 35.10 -30.27 46.62
N SER A 6 34.40 -29.59 45.69
CA SER A 6 34.78 -29.09 44.35
C SER A 6 35.57 -29.92 43.30
N LEU A 7 35.16 -29.68 42.04
CA LEU A 7 35.81 -29.92 40.73
C LEU A 7 35.67 -31.30 40.10
N PHE A 8 34.77 -31.45 39.12
CA PHE A 8 35.14 -31.69 37.70
C PHE A 8 33.90 -31.73 36.77
N LEU A 9 34.14 -31.43 35.49
CA LEU A 9 33.27 -31.52 34.30
C LEU A 9 32.27 -30.39 33.98
N SER A 10 32.79 -29.39 33.28
CA SER A 10 32.06 -28.51 32.36
C SER A 10 31.99 -29.07 30.93
N LYS A 11 30.94 -28.68 30.21
CA LYS A 11 30.76 -28.64 28.73
C LYS A 11 30.17 -29.89 28.05
N LEU A 12 28.83 -29.96 28.07
CA LEU A 12 28.06 -30.55 26.97
C LEU A 12 27.94 -29.50 25.86
N GLY A 13 28.44 -29.80 24.66
CA GLY A 13 28.06 -29.13 23.42
C GLY A 13 27.43 -30.17 22.49
N PRO A 14 26.38 -29.84 21.71
CA PRO A 14 25.89 -30.77 20.71
C PRO A 14 26.36 -30.40 19.30
N PHE A 15 27.14 -31.32 18.74
CA PHE A 15 27.11 -31.90 17.38
C PHE A 15 26.61 -31.05 16.20
N SER A 16 27.49 -30.94 15.20
CA SER A 16 27.20 -30.57 13.83
C SER A 16 26.89 -31.80 12.95
N ASP A 17 26.08 -31.50 11.92
CA ASP A 17 26.16 -31.96 10.53
C ASP A 17 25.21 -33.04 9.95
N MET A 18 24.77 -32.65 8.74
CA MET A 18 24.12 -33.36 7.63
C MET A 18 22.59 -33.51 7.64
N ALA A 19 21.84 -33.21 6.56
CA ALA A 19 22.10 -32.51 5.31
C ALA A 19 20.76 -32.23 4.56
N HIS A 20 20.81 -31.24 3.66
CA HIS A 20 19.99 -31.02 2.46
C HIS A 20 18.45 -30.93 2.53
N SER A 21 17.93 -29.72 2.27
CA SER A 21 17.05 -29.55 1.10
C SER A 21 17.09 -28.10 0.61
N THR A 22 17.44 -27.96 -0.66
CA THR A 22 17.60 -26.73 -1.43
C THR A 22 16.28 -25.97 -1.57
N TYR A 23 16.25 -24.72 -1.11
CA TYR A 23 15.33 -23.71 -1.65
C TYR A 23 16.16 -22.57 -2.22
N GLU A 24 16.16 -22.55 -3.55
CA GLU A 24 16.58 -21.47 -4.43
C GLU A 24 16.22 -20.10 -3.84
N THR A 25 17.21 -19.25 -3.68
CA THR A 25 17.06 -17.89 -3.14
C THR A 25 16.24 -17.06 -4.12
N LYS A 26 14.94 -16.86 -3.84
CA LYS A 26 14.09 -15.91 -4.56
C LYS A 26 14.75 -14.53 -4.46
N LYS A 27 15.23 -14.04 -5.60
CA LYS A 27 15.86 -12.73 -5.79
C LYS A 27 15.07 -11.64 -5.05
N ASN A 28 15.74 -10.94 -4.16
CA ASN A 28 15.24 -9.78 -3.42
C ASN A 28 14.56 -8.77 -4.38
N ILE A 29 13.23 -8.68 -4.32
CA ILE A 29 12.39 -7.74 -5.08
C ILE A 29 12.72 -6.27 -4.74
N TRP A 30 13.50 -6.01 -3.68
CA TRP A 30 13.63 -4.71 -3.02
C TRP A 30 15.05 -4.13 -2.97
N SER A 31 16.02 -4.65 -3.75
CA SER A 31 17.44 -4.28 -3.62
C SER A 31 17.82 -2.87 -4.10
N CYS A 32 16.91 -1.88 -4.07
CA CYS A 32 17.27 -0.47 -4.25
C CYS A 32 17.50 0.19 -2.87
N HIS A 33 18.76 0.16 -2.44
CA HIS A 33 19.29 1.01 -1.38
C HIS A 33 19.27 2.46 -1.86
N PHE A 34 18.22 3.20 -1.50
CA PHE A 34 18.27 4.66 -1.47
C PHE A 34 17.69 5.11 -0.14
N ARG A 35 18.58 5.29 0.83
CA ARG A 35 18.30 5.77 2.18
C ARG A 35 17.84 7.22 2.07
N SER A 36 16.57 7.51 2.37
CA SER A 36 16.08 8.90 2.39
C SER A 36 16.33 9.51 3.77
N GLU A 37 17.27 10.45 3.85
CA GLU A 37 17.42 11.36 4.99
C GLU A 37 16.47 12.55 4.81
N TYR A 38 15.34 12.59 5.52
CA TYR A 38 14.64 13.87 5.80
C TYR A 38 13.93 13.84 7.17
N PRO A 39 14.17 14.83 8.06
CA PRO A 39 13.58 14.90 9.39
C PRO A 39 12.10 15.37 9.39
N SER A 40 11.31 14.87 10.33
CA SER A 40 9.90 15.24 10.55
C SER A 40 9.77 16.51 11.41
N GLN A 41 8.86 17.44 11.04
CA GLN A 41 8.46 18.57 11.89
C GLN A 41 6.94 18.62 12.13
N LYS A 42 6.59 19.09 13.34
CA LYS A 42 5.32 18.96 14.07
C LYS A 42 4.21 19.91 13.57
N LEU A 43 2.98 19.50 13.85
CA LEU A 43 1.70 20.20 13.65
C LEU A 43 1.46 21.26 14.73
N THR A 44 0.83 22.39 14.34
CA THR A 44 0.03 23.25 15.22
C THR A 44 -1.32 23.55 14.59
N GLN A 45 -2.35 23.56 15.44
CA GLN A 45 -3.77 23.69 15.14
C GLN A 45 -4.15 25.16 14.90
N ASN A 46 -5.25 25.40 14.18
CA ASN A 46 -6.21 26.46 14.52
C ASN A 46 -7.58 26.21 13.88
N SER A 47 -8.61 26.46 14.68
CA SER A 47 -10.05 26.37 14.46
C SER A 47 -10.66 27.73 14.07
N ALA A 48 -11.69 27.74 13.21
CA ALA A 48 -12.98 28.44 13.41
C ALA A 48 -13.81 28.60 12.10
N GLN A 49 -15.07 28.13 12.18
CA GLN A 49 -16.37 28.67 11.68
C GLN A 49 -16.41 29.68 10.51
N ASN A 50 -17.29 29.52 9.51
CA ASN A 50 -18.72 29.93 9.51
C ASN A 50 -19.38 29.76 8.11
N SER A 51 -20.69 30.01 8.08
CA SER A 51 -21.79 29.51 7.25
C SER A 51 -22.05 30.08 5.84
N GLN A 52 -22.75 29.24 5.03
CA GLN A 52 -23.85 29.51 4.07
C GLN A 52 -23.70 30.49 2.88
N LYS A 53 -23.89 29.98 1.65
CA LYS A 53 -25.07 30.19 0.75
C LYS A 53 -24.82 29.64 -0.67
N THR A 54 -25.81 28.95 -1.23
CA THR A 54 -25.98 28.60 -2.66
C THR A 54 -26.58 29.82 -3.41
N PRO A 55 -26.38 30.02 -4.74
CA PRO A 55 -27.13 29.25 -5.76
C PRO A 55 -26.51 29.07 -7.18
N LYS A 56 -26.87 27.92 -7.79
CA LYS A 56 -27.25 27.60 -9.20
C LYS A 56 -26.33 27.87 -10.41
N LEU A 57 -26.54 26.98 -11.39
CA LEU A 57 -25.72 26.52 -12.53
C LEU A 57 -26.13 27.18 -13.88
N PRO A 58 -25.19 27.26 -14.84
CA PRO A 58 -25.51 27.12 -16.27
C PRO A 58 -24.81 25.91 -16.93
N LYS A 59 -25.52 25.23 -17.84
CA LYS A 59 -25.07 24.16 -18.77
C LYS A 59 -24.60 24.80 -20.12
N PRO A 60 -24.32 24.03 -21.21
CA PRO A 60 -23.24 23.07 -21.47
C PRO A 60 -22.48 23.39 -22.80
N GLN A 61 -21.20 23.03 -22.97
CA GLN A 61 -20.55 23.02 -24.31
C GLN A 61 -19.59 21.82 -24.52
N LYS A 62 -19.44 21.45 -25.80
CA LYS A 62 -19.11 20.13 -26.39
C LYS A 62 -17.60 19.80 -26.51
N LYS A 63 -17.35 18.48 -26.43
CA LYS A 63 -16.44 17.61 -27.21
C LYS A 63 -14.97 18.02 -27.44
N GLU A 64 -14.07 17.17 -26.96
CA GLU A 64 -12.98 16.67 -27.81
C GLU A 64 -12.66 15.21 -27.44
N ILE A 65 -12.72 14.32 -28.43
CA ILE A 65 -12.41 12.89 -28.32
C ILE A 65 -10.91 12.76 -28.59
N LEU A 66 -10.12 12.46 -27.56
CA LEU A 66 -8.74 12.02 -27.74
C LEU A 66 -8.71 10.50 -27.63
N GLN A 67 -8.28 9.87 -28.72
CA GLN A 67 -8.13 8.43 -28.88
C GLN A 67 -7.17 7.88 -27.83
N ALA A 68 -7.58 6.79 -27.17
CA ALA A 68 -6.76 6.07 -26.21
C ALA A 68 -5.70 5.24 -26.95
N GLU A 69 -4.45 5.67 -26.94
CA GLU A 69 -3.34 4.78 -27.24
C GLU A 69 -3.20 3.74 -26.12
N LYS A 70 -3.14 2.46 -26.51
CA LYS A 70 -3.02 1.31 -25.61
C LYS A 70 -1.69 1.36 -24.85
N VAL A 71 -1.78 1.46 -23.53
CA VAL A 71 -0.62 1.32 -22.63
C VAL A 71 -0.69 -0.07 -21.99
N SER A 72 -0.08 -1.04 -22.66
CA SER A 72 0.05 -2.41 -22.16
C SER A 72 1.26 -2.55 -21.23
N GLY A 73 1.01 -2.98 -20.00
CA GLY A 73 2.06 -3.33 -19.03
C GLY A 73 1.54 -3.60 -17.62
N VAL A 74 0.47 -2.92 -17.22
CA VAL A 74 -0.20 -3.15 -15.94
C VAL A 74 -1.65 -3.48 -16.25
N GLY A 75 -2.24 -4.54 -15.67
CA GLY A 75 -3.63 -4.99 -15.89
C GLY A 75 -4.72 -4.01 -15.44
N LEU A 76 -4.47 -2.71 -15.58
CA LEU A 76 -5.28 -1.54 -15.26
C LEU A 76 -5.88 -0.91 -16.52
N GLU A 77 -5.80 -1.57 -17.67
CA GLU A 77 -6.27 -1.04 -18.96
C GLU A 77 -7.77 -0.70 -18.99
N LYS A 78 -8.57 -1.27 -18.07
CA LYS A 78 -10.00 -0.95 -17.92
C LYS A 78 -10.41 -0.89 -16.46
N ILE A 79 -10.12 0.23 -15.80
CA ILE A 79 -10.68 0.51 -14.47
C ILE A 79 -12.13 0.99 -14.63
N PRO A 80 -13.11 0.34 -13.99
CA PRO A 80 -14.50 0.80 -14.06
C PRO A 80 -14.66 2.24 -13.57
N PRO A 81 -15.50 3.09 -14.19
CA PRO A 81 -15.64 4.51 -13.83
C PRO A 81 -16.05 4.77 -12.38
N LYS A 82 -16.75 3.83 -11.75
CA LYS A 82 -17.24 3.91 -10.36
C LYS A 82 -16.22 3.36 -9.34
N SER A 83 -14.97 3.17 -9.75
CA SER A 83 -13.92 2.68 -8.87
C SER A 83 -13.41 3.76 -7.91
N ARG A 84 -12.94 3.31 -6.73
CA ARG A 84 -12.40 4.16 -5.67
C ARG A 84 -10.98 3.75 -5.33
N PHE A 85 -10.19 4.71 -4.84
CA PHE A 85 -8.75 4.56 -4.67
C PHE A 85 -8.34 5.05 -3.30
N PHE A 86 -7.48 4.28 -2.62
CA PHE A 86 -7.02 4.61 -1.29
C PHE A 86 -5.51 4.45 -1.16
N ILE A 87 -4.89 5.33 -0.38
CA ILE A 87 -3.52 5.13 0.08
C ILE A 87 -3.53 4.16 1.25
N ILE A 88 -2.64 3.17 1.21
CA ILE A 88 -2.38 2.25 2.33
C ILE A 88 -0.98 2.54 2.88
N LYS A 89 -0.91 2.77 4.19
CA LYS A 89 0.34 3.06 4.91
C LYS A 89 0.67 1.90 5.83
N SER A 90 1.59 1.05 5.40
CA SER A 90 2.10 -0.02 6.25
C SER A 90 3.07 0.52 7.29
N PHE A 91 3.02 -0.02 8.51
CA PHE A 91 4.02 0.24 9.54
C PHE A 91 5.34 -0.46 9.25
N THR A 92 5.29 -1.70 8.73
CA THR A 92 6.49 -2.50 8.46
C THR A 92 6.50 -3.01 7.02
N GLU A 93 7.70 -3.22 6.49
CA GLU A 93 7.87 -3.90 5.20
C GLU A 93 7.48 -5.38 5.28
N LYS A 94 7.69 -6.01 6.44
CA LYS A 94 7.30 -7.40 6.69
C LYS A 94 5.82 -7.64 6.46
N ASP A 95 4.95 -6.74 6.91
CA ASP A 95 3.50 -6.86 6.69
C ASP A 95 3.14 -6.82 5.18
N VAL A 96 3.84 -6.00 4.40
CA VAL A 96 3.65 -5.93 2.94
C VAL A 96 4.10 -7.24 2.29
N VAL A 97 5.23 -7.80 2.71
CA VAL A 97 5.70 -9.11 2.21
C VAL A 97 4.69 -10.21 2.54
N SER A 98 4.24 -10.30 3.80
CA SER A 98 3.19 -11.24 4.22
C SER A 98 1.93 -11.09 3.38
N SER A 99 1.53 -9.86 3.07
CA SER A 99 0.38 -9.58 2.21
C SER A 99 0.56 -10.05 0.77
N VAL A 100 1.76 -9.91 0.21
CA VAL A 100 2.10 -10.41 -1.13
C VAL A 100 2.00 -11.93 -1.18
N ASP A 101 2.45 -12.61 -0.14
CA ASP A 101 2.48 -14.08 -0.07
C ASP A 101 1.09 -14.67 0.17
N HIS A 102 0.25 -14.02 0.99
CA HIS A 102 -1.05 -14.55 1.40
C HIS A 102 -2.25 -13.92 0.67
N GLY A 103 -2.06 -12.84 -0.07
CA GLY A 103 -3.14 -12.18 -0.83
C GLY A 103 -4.22 -11.56 0.05
N VAL A 104 -3.85 -11.06 1.24
CA VAL A 104 -4.78 -10.44 2.19
C VAL A 104 -4.20 -9.17 2.77
N TRP A 105 -5.07 -8.31 3.29
CA TRP A 105 -4.68 -7.13 4.05
C TRP A 105 -5.58 -6.90 5.26
N THR A 106 -5.09 -6.07 6.17
CA THR A 106 -5.82 -5.51 7.30
C THR A 106 -5.32 -4.09 7.54
N SER A 107 -6.22 -3.19 7.92
CA SER A 107 -5.88 -1.85 8.40
C SER A 107 -6.26 -1.73 9.88
N THR A 108 -6.28 -0.51 10.41
CA THR A 108 -6.91 -0.16 11.68
C THR A 108 -8.41 -0.41 11.63
N GLU A 109 -9.09 -0.52 12.77
CA GLU A 109 -10.55 -0.73 12.80
C GLU A 109 -11.31 0.34 12.01
N LEU A 110 -10.93 1.62 12.17
CA LEU A 110 -11.52 2.73 11.42
C LEU A 110 -11.21 2.62 9.92
N GLY A 111 -9.97 2.27 9.57
CA GLY A 111 -9.57 2.04 8.19
C GLY A 111 -10.36 0.91 7.53
N ASN A 112 -10.50 -0.22 8.22
CA ASN A 112 -11.30 -1.37 7.79
C ASN A 112 -12.77 -0.98 7.58
N LYS A 113 -13.39 -0.22 8.49
CA LYS A 113 -14.77 0.30 8.30
C LYS A 113 -14.88 1.19 7.06
N ARG A 114 -13.89 2.05 6.79
CA ARG A 114 -13.88 2.92 5.60
C ARG A 114 -13.75 2.11 4.31
N LEU A 115 -12.82 1.16 4.27
CA LEU A 115 -12.57 0.32 3.10
C LEU A 115 -13.75 -0.61 2.82
N ASP A 116 -14.33 -1.23 3.85
CA ASP A 116 -15.53 -2.08 3.71
C ASP A 116 -16.71 -1.30 3.12
N LYS A 117 -16.99 -0.11 3.67
CA LYS A 117 -18.03 0.79 3.15
C LYS A 117 -17.77 1.16 1.69
N ALA A 118 -16.52 1.48 1.35
CA ALA A 118 -16.14 1.84 -0.01
C ALA A 118 -16.28 0.66 -0.98
N TYR A 119 -15.86 -0.54 -0.58
CA TYR A 119 -15.99 -1.76 -1.36
C TYR A 119 -17.46 -2.07 -1.64
N ARG A 120 -18.29 -2.16 -0.59
CA ARG A 120 -19.72 -2.47 -0.73
C ARG A 120 -20.47 -1.46 -1.59
N ALA A 121 -20.15 -0.17 -1.48
CA ALA A 121 -20.74 0.86 -2.31
C ALA A 121 -20.29 0.74 -3.78
N SER A 122 -18.98 0.61 -4.02
CA SER A 122 -18.44 0.55 -5.37
C SER A 122 -18.92 -0.71 -6.10
N SER A 123 -18.94 -1.86 -5.45
CA SER A 123 -19.35 -3.13 -6.07
C SER A 123 -20.82 -3.12 -6.51
N LYS A 124 -21.71 -2.41 -5.79
CA LYS A 124 -23.11 -2.22 -6.23
C LYS A 124 -23.22 -1.41 -7.52
N ASP A 125 -22.32 -0.45 -7.70
CA ASP A 125 -22.27 0.44 -8.86
C ASP A 125 -21.37 -0.11 -10.00
N GLY A 126 -20.93 -1.37 -9.92
CA GLY A 126 -20.00 -1.98 -10.88
C GLY A 126 -18.57 -1.43 -10.83
N GLY A 127 -18.23 -0.71 -9.75
CA GLY A 127 -16.90 -0.19 -9.44
C GLY A 127 -16.01 -1.20 -8.70
N LYS A 128 -14.71 -0.88 -8.64
CA LYS A 128 -13.70 -1.64 -7.87
C LYS A 128 -13.01 -0.76 -6.85
N VAL A 129 -12.31 -1.36 -5.90
CA VAL A 129 -11.46 -0.62 -4.94
C VAL A 129 -10.00 -0.97 -5.17
N TYR A 130 -9.18 0.06 -5.39
CA TYR A 130 -7.74 -0.07 -5.56
C TYR A 130 -6.99 0.60 -4.41
N LEU A 131 -5.85 0.01 -4.08
CA LEU A 131 -5.04 0.34 -2.92
C LEU A 131 -3.61 0.64 -3.37
N PHE A 132 -3.10 1.81 -3.02
CA PHE A 132 -1.73 2.24 -3.33
C PHE A 132 -0.87 2.11 -2.07
N PHE A 133 0.01 1.13 -2.06
CA PHE A 133 0.78 0.75 -0.87
C PHE A 133 2.05 1.60 -0.73
N SER A 134 2.32 2.04 0.49
CA SER A 134 3.56 2.71 0.88
C SER A 134 3.92 2.33 2.31
N VAL A 135 5.18 1.96 2.56
CA VAL A 135 5.68 1.72 3.92
C VAL A 135 6.07 3.06 4.54
N ASN A 136 5.68 3.30 5.79
CA ASN A 136 6.03 4.53 6.51
C ASN A 136 7.56 4.70 6.58
N GLY A 137 8.05 5.92 6.30
CA GLY A 137 9.48 6.22 6.30
C GLY A 137 10.29 5.68 5.11
N SER A 138 9.69 4.87 4.21
CA SER A 138 10.42 4.26 3.09
C SER A 138 10.76 5.23 1.94
N GLY A 139 10.09 6.39 1.87
CA GLY A 139 10.26 7.33 0.76
C GLY A 139 9.77 6.80 -0.60
N ARG A 140 8.96 5.73 -0.63
CA ARG A 140 8.46 5.10 -1.87
C ARG A 140 7.03 4.58 -1.76
N PHE A 141 6.42 4.36 -2.92
CA PHE A 141 5.27 3.47 -3.08
C PHE A 141 5.77 2.10 -3.52
N CYS A 142 5.20 1.05 -2.91
CA CYS A 142 5.66 -0.33 -3.04
C CYS A 142 4.69 -1.20 -3.87
N GLY A 143 3.61 -0.63 -4.40
CA GLY A 143 2.78 -1.31 -5.38
C GLY A 143 1.31 -0.89 -5.34
N ILE A 144 0.53 -1.61 -6.14
CA ILE A 144 -0.90 -1.40 -6.34
C ILE A 144 -1.60 -2.74 -6.17
N ALA A 145 -2.69 -2.77 -5.40
CA ALA A 145 -3.55 -3.94 -5.29
C ALA A 145 -5.03 -3.59 -5.50
N GLU A 146 -5.82 -4.58 -5.88
CA GLU A 146 -7.29 -4.53 -5.92
C GLU A 146 -7.84 -5.23 -4.67
N MET A 147 -8.79 -4.62 -3.97
CA MET A 147 -9.57 -5.29 -2.92
C MET A 147 -10.64 -6.16 -3.58
N THR A 148 -10.64 -7.46 -3.28
CA THR A 148 -11.45 -8.47 -4.00
C THR A 148 -12.66 -8.97 -3.22
N ALA A 149 -12.76 -8.68 -1.92
CA ALA A 149 -13.94 -8.94 -1.12
C ALA A 149 -14.07 -7.94 0.04
N ALA A 150 -15.25 -7.94 0.67
CA ALA A 150 -15.55 -7.16 1.86
C ALA A 150 -14.70 -7.59 3.07
N VAL A 151 -14.68 -6.77 4.12
CA VAL A 151 -13.91 -7.06 5.32
C VAL A 151 -14.65 -8.06 6.21
N ASP A 152 -13.95 -9.11 6.63
CA ASP A 152 -14.37 -9.96 7.75
C ASP A 152 -13.79 -9.41 9.06
N PHE A 153 -14.58 -8.58 9.75
CA PHE A 153 -14.21 -7.93 11.01
C PHE A 153 -13.90 -8.89 12.16
N LYS A 154 -14.35 -10.16 12.09
CA LYS A 154 -14.10 -11.15 13.14
C LYS A 154 -12.79 -11.91 12.92
N SER A 155 -12.34 -12.01 11.67
CA SER A 155 -11.13 -12.74 11.31
C SER A 155 -9.87 -12.06 11.86
N LYS A 156 -8.92 -12.92 12.27
CA LYS A 156 -7.57 -12.58 12.72
C LYS A 156 -6.61 -13.59 12.11
N LEU A 157 -5.42 -13.12 11.72
CA LEU A 157 -4.36 -13.96 11.18
C LEU A 157 -3.04 -13.64 11.89
N ASN A 158 -2.28 -14.67 12.21
CA ASN A 158 -0.97 -14.55 12.86
C ASN A 158 0.18 -14.41 11.82
N ILE A 159 -0.07 -13.68 10.74
CA ILE A 159 0.90 -13.45 9.65
C ILE A 159 1.53 -12.05 9.68
N TRP A 160 0.98 -11.16 10.51
CA TRP A 160 1.42 -9.79 10.67
C TRP A 160 2.57 -9.69 11.68
N ASN A 161 3.41 -8.67 11.54
CA ASN A 161 4.52 -8.42 12.45
C ASN A 161 4.04 -8.19 13.90
N GLU A 162 2.90 -7.54 14.08
CA GLU A 162 2.20 -7.43 15.37
C GLU A 162 0.98 -8.35 15.38
N THR A 163 1.11 -9.54 15.97
CA THR A 163 0.11 -10.63 15.85
C THR A 163 -1.22 -10.36 16.54
N SER A 164 -1.24 -9.60 17.64
CA SER A 164 -2.46 -9.37 18.45
C SER A 164 -3.23 -8.09 18.09
N ARG A 165 -2.58 -7.16 17.40
CA ARG A 165 -3.12 -5.81 17.15
C ARG A 165 -4.16 -5.77 16.05
N TRP A 166 -4.06 -6.66 15.07
CA TRP A 166 -4.83 -6.55 13.84
C TRP A 166 -6.00 -7.53 13.79
N SER A 167 -7.17 -7.01 13.44
CA SER A 167 -8.40 -7.75 13.21
C SER A 167 -9.18 -7.11 12.09
N GLY A 168 -9.94 -7.89 11.33
CA GLY A 168 -10.59 -7.39 10.12
C GLY A 168 -9.76 -7.66 8.90
N ILE A 169 -9.86 -8.88 8.38
CA ILE A 169 -9.11 -9.32 7.20
C ILE A 169 -9.97 -9.14 5.96
N PHE A 170 -9.35 -8.70 4.87
CA PHE A 170 -9.96 -8.73 3.54
C PHE A 170 -8.97 -9.20 2.49
N PRO A 171 -9.44 -9.96 1.48
CA PRO A 171 -8.59 -10.42 0.41
C PRO A 171 -8.27 -9.28 -0.57
N ILE A 172 -7.05 -9.31 -1.09
CA ILE A 172 -6.55 -8.40 -2.11
C ILE A 172 -5.84 -9.17 -3.22
N ARG A 173 -5.75 -8.57 -4.40
CA ARG A 173 -4.94 -9.07 -5.51
C ARG A 173 -3.93 -8.00 -5.92
N TRP A 174 -2.65 -8.31 -5.76
CA TRP A 174 -1.57 -7.44 -6.21
C TRP A 174 -1.59 -7.29 -7.74
N VAL A 175 -1.74 -6.06 -8.21
CA VAL A 175 -1.76 -5.70 -9.63
C VAL A 175 -0.36 -5.26 -10.09
N SER A 176 0.37 -4.56 -9.24
CA SER A 176 1.78 -4.22 -9.44
C SER A 176 2.52 -4.34 -8.12
N LYS A 177 3.71 -4.94 -8.15
CA LYS A 177 4.61 -5.10 -7.00
C LYS A 177 5.86 -4.21 -7.14
N GLU A 178 5.83 -3.27 -8.08
CA GLU A 178 6.96 -2.40 -8.40
C GLU A 178 7.13 -1.27 -7.38
N CYS A 179 8.38 -0.91 -7.15
CA CYS A 179 8.78 0.04 -6.11
C CYS A 179 9.20 1.36 -6.76
N LEU A 180 8.40 2.41 -6.59
CA LEU A 180 8.67 3.70 -7.20
C LEU A 180 8.96 4.77 -6.14
N PRO A 181 10.10 5.48 -6.24
CA PRO A 181 10.43 6.55 -5.30
C PRO A 181 9.42 7.71 -5.31
N ASN A 182 9.20 8.31 -4.13
CA ASN A 182 8.25 9.40 -3.93
C ASN A 182 8.47 10.58 -4.88
N ARG A 183 9.71 10.84 -5.32
CA ARG A 183 10.05 11.93 -6.26
C ARG A 183 9.18 11.93 -7.52
N HIS A 184 8.71 10.76 -7.97
CA HIS A 184 7.83 10.65 -9.13
C HIS A 184 6.41 11.14 -8.87
N PHE A 185 5.99 11.17 -7.59
CA PHE A 185 4.62 11.44 -7.17
C PHE A 185 4.44 12.78 -6.44
N VAL A 186 5.52 13.49 -6.09
CA VAL A 186 5.46 14.75 -5.30
C VAL A 186 4.58 15.82 -5.97
N SER A 187 4.55 15.86 -7.31
CA SER A 187 3.71 16.82 -8.05
C SER A 187 2.22 16.46 -8.04
N LEU A 188 1.85 15.22 -7.69
CA LEU A 188 0.46 14.79 -7.62
C LEU A 188 -0.18 15.26 -6.31
N LYS A 189 -1.00 16.31 -6.40
CA LYS A 189 -1.76 16.86 -5.27
C LYS A 189 -3.11 16.17 -5.12
N ASN A 190 -3.51 15.91 -3.89
CA ASN A 190 -4.80 15.31 -3.58
C ASN A 190 -5.77 16.38 -3.02
N PRO A 191 -6.81 16.81 -3.77
CA PRO A 191 -7.77 17.80 -3.28
C PRO A 191 -8.62 17.30 -2.11
N LEU A 192 -8.74 15.98 -1.91
CA LEU A 192 -9.40 15.39 -0.72
C LEU A 192 -8.50 15.38 0.53
N ASN A 193 -7.30 15.94 0.43
CA ASN A 193 -6.33 16.05 1.52
C ASN A 193 -5.66 17.43 1.46
N GLU A 194 -6.47 18.50 1.41
CA GLU A 194 -6.00 19.90 1.44
C GLU A 194 -4.99 20.24 0.32
N ASN A 195 -5.11 19.59 -0.84
CA ASN A 195 -4.15 19.71 -1.95
C ASN A 195 -2.69 19.39 -1.59
N LYS A 196 -2.46 18.67 -0.48
CA LYS A 196 -1.14 18.15 -0.13
C LYS A 196 -0.68 17.13 -1.18
N PRO A 197 0.64 16.99 -1.41
CA PRO A 197 1.16 15.91 -2.24
C PRO A 197 0.65 14.55 -1.77
N ILE A 198 0.38 13.63 -2.69
CA ILE A 198 -0.17 12.30 -2.38
C ILE A 198 0.75 11.50 -1.46
N THR A 199 2.06 11.80 -1.47
CA THR A 199 3.09 11.21 -0.60
C THR A 199 2.90 11.54 0.89
N TYR A 200 2.13 12.59 1.23
CA TYR A 200 1.82 13.04 2.59
C TYR A 200 0.51 12.44 3.12
N SER A 201 -0.10 11.52 2.37
CA SER A 201 -1.36 10.88 2.75
C SER A 201 -1.19 9.95 3.97
N ARG A 202 -2.21 9.94 4.83
CA ARG A 202 -2.37 8.98 5.94
C ARG A 202 -2.97 7.67 5.44
N ASP A 203 -2.98 6.66 6.31
CA ASP A 203 -3.59 5.38 6.02
C ASP A 203 -5.08 5.54 5.67
N THR A 204 -5.54 4.81 4.66
CA THR A 204 -6.90 4.87 4.10
C THR A 204 -7.35 6.24 3.58
N GLN A 205 -6.41 7.12 3.22
CA GLN A 205 -6.74 8.38 2.55
C GLN A 205 -7.32 8.10 1.16
N GLU A 206 -8.52 8.62 0.89
CA GLU A 206 -9.15 8.50 -0.41
C GLU A 206 -8.48 9.42 -1.45
N VAL A 207 -8.40 8.93 -2.68
CA VAL A 207 -7.78 9.61 -3.83
C VAL A 207 -8.82 9.74 -4.95
N PRO A 208 -9.03 10.95 -5.49
CA PRO A 208 -9.90 11.18 -6.63
C PRO A 208 -9.47 10.39 -7.87
N LEU A 209 -10.46 9.98 -8.67
CA LEU A 209 -10.27 9.21 -9.91
C LEU A 209 -9.20 9.82 -10.84
N ASN A 210 -9.25 11.14 -11.07
CA ASN A 210 -8.31 11.84 -11.95
C ASN A 210 -6.86 11.84 -11.41
N VAL A 211 -6.69 11.92 -10.08
CA VAL A 211 -5.37 11.85 -9.44
C VAL A 211 -4.85 10.40 -9.47
N ALA A 212 -5.74 9.44 -9.20
CA ALA A 212 -5.43 8.01 -9.25
C ALA A 212 -4.98 7.56 -10.65
N PHE A 213 -5.63 8.02 -11.71
CA PHE A 213 -5.18 7.72 -13.07
C PHE A 213 -3.80 8.27 -13.40
N LYS A 214 -3.46 9.47 -12.92
CA LYS A 214 -2.10 10.02 -13.06
C LYS A 214 -1.08 9.19 -12.29
N PHE A 215 -1.43 8.75 -11.08
CA PHE A 215 -0.59 7.86 -10.27
C PHE A 215 -0.31 6.54 -11.02
N ILE A 216 -1.34 5.92 -11.57
CA ILE A 216 -1.25 4.67 -12.34
C ILE A 216 -0.42 4.87 -13.62
N ALA A 217 -0.60 5.99 -14.31
CA ALA A 217 0.19 6.31 -15.50
C ALA A 217 1.69 6.46 -15.22
N ILE A 218 2.08 6.90 -14.01
CA ILE A 218 3.49 6.91 -13.60
C ILE A 218 4.00 5.47 -13.46
N TYR A 219 3.21 4.60 -12.82
CA TYR A 219 3.54 3.18 -12.68
C TYR A 219 3.73 2.49 -14.03
N THR A 220 2.82 2.71 -14.99
CA THR A 220 2.92 2.10 -16.33
C THR A 220 4.11 2.64 -17.12
N LYS A 221 4.43 3.93 -17.03
CA LYS A 221 5.60 4.52 -17.71
C LYS A 221 6.92 3.98 -17.17
N CYS A 222 7.03 3.81 -15.86
CA CYS A 222 8.24 3.29 -15.24
C CYS A 222 8.47 1.81 -15.56
N ASP A 223 7.41 1.02 -15.68
CA ASP A 223 7.45 -0.38 -16.09
C ASP A 223 8.03 -0.54 -17.51
N VAL A 224 7.52 0.25 -18.47
CA VAL A 224 8.03 0.27 -19.86
C VAL A 224 9.49 0.73 -19.93
N GLY A 225 9.89 1.69 -19.08
CA GLY A 225 11.27 2.16 -18.99
C GLY A 225 12.25 1.11 -18.46
N TYR A 226 11.79 0.22 -17.58
CA TYR A 226 12.59 -0.90 -17.08
C TYR A 226 12.85 -1.95 -18.17
N ILE A 227 11.81 -2.31 -18.94
CA ILE A 227 11.92 -3.27 -20.05
C ILE A 227 12.89 -2.78 -21.14
N LYS A 228 12.87 -1.48 -21.47
CA LYS A 228 13.75 -0.90 -22.49
C LYS A 228 15.23 -0.83 -22.09
N ARG A 229 15.57 -0.83 -20.79
CA ARG A 229 16.97 -0.79 -20.31
C ARG A 229 17.64 -2.16 -20.28
N LYS A 230 16.90 -3.24 -20.52
CA LYS A 230 17.39 -4.62 -20.53
C LYS A 230 17.54 -5.24 -21.92
N LYS A 231 17.26 -4.48 -22.97
CA LYS A 231 17.61 -4.81 -24.36
C LYS A 231 18.81 -3.97 -24.77
#